data_AF-A0A813HWV3-F1
#
_entry.id   AF-A0A813HWV3-F1
#
_cell.length_a   1.000
_cell.length_b   1.000
_cell.length_c   1.000
_cell.angle_alpha   90.00
_cell.angle_beta   90.00
_cell.angle_gamma   90.00
#
_symmetry.space_group_name_H-M   'P 1'
#
loop_
_entity.id
_entity.type
_entity.pdbx_description
1 polymer ?
#
loop_
_entity_poly.entity_id
_entity_poly.type
_entity_poly.pdbx_seq_one_letter_code
_entity_poly.pdbx_strand_id
1 'polypeptide(L)'
;PWGFNHWSPQSTDEKTSWWFDGNADSFYGIRCTHQPSPWIGDYAWFLLRPYTGFKANQWMGFTSYHAEGALKPYLIDLTLGPTGMRVELTPTMHGAMLRVTFPASVPPESRKICAFIPEGQ
;
A
#
# COMPACT_ATOMS: atom_id res chain seq x y z
N PRO A 1 -15.09 -10.58 -4.85
CA PRO A 1 -14.85 -12.05 -4.90
C PRO A 1 -14.30 -12.44 -6.26
N TRP A 2 -13.28 -13.31 -6.33
CA TRP A 2 -12.58 -13.67 -7.58
C TRP A 2 -12.18 -12.46 -8.43
N GLY A 3 -11.61 -11.44 -7.78
CA GLY A 3 -11.14 -10.25 -8.47
C GLY A 3 -9.97 -10.59 -9.39
N PHE A 4 -9.85 -9.87 -10.50
CA PHE A 4 -8.66 -9.94 -11.35
C PHE A 4 -7.44 -9.41 -10.59
N ASN A 5 -7.61 -8.27 -9.92
CA ASN A 5 -6.58 -7.66 -9.06
C ASN A 5 -6.93 -7.86 -7.57
N HIS A 6 -5.96 -8.26 -6.76
CA HIS A 6 -6.05 -8.20 -5.30
C HIS A 6 -5.17 -7.06 -4.76
N TRP A 7 -5.53 -6.55 -3.59
CA TRP A 7 -4.89 -5.39 -2.99
C TRP A 7 -4.53 -5.69 -1.54
N SER A 8 -3.29 -5.42 -1.16
CA SER A 8 -2.80 -5.62 0.20
C SER A 8 -1.73 -4.60 0.56
N PRO A 9 -1.62 -4.18 1.82
CA PRO A 9 -0.43 -3.46 2.27
C PRO A 9 0.83 -4.32 2.09
N GLN A 10 1.95 -3.67 1.82
CA GLN A 10 3.28 -4.27 1.84
C GLN A 10 4.08 -3.70 3.02
N SER A 11 4.65 -4.60 3.84
CA SER A 11 5.34 -4.23 5.09
C SER A 11 6.87 -4.19 4.97
N THR A 12 7.45 -4.78 3.92
CA THR A 12 8.91 -4.76 3.67
C THR A 12 9.23 -4.39 2.22
N ASP A 13 10.38 -3.76 1.96
CA ASP A 13 10.91 -3.57 0.60
C ASP A 13 11.86 -4.70 0.16
N GLU A 14 12.11 -5.68 1.03
CA GLU A 14 12.87 -6.86 0.69
C GLU A 14 12.23 -7.62 -0.48
N LYS A 15 13.06 -8.12 -1.38
CA LYS A 15 12.63 -8.91 -2.54
C LYS A 15 12.28 -10.34 -2.10
N THR A 16 11.19 -10.47 -1.36
CA THR A 16 10.66 -11.74 -0.84
C THR A 16 9.20 -11.92 -1.21
N SER A 17 8.75 -13.17 -1.29
CA SER A 17 7.33 -13.49 -1.44
C SER A 17 6.55 -13.34 -0.12
N TRP A 18 7.24 -13.19 1.02
CA TRP A 18 6.64 -12.83 2.31
C TRP A 18 6.68 -11.31 2.53
N TRP A 19 6.06 -10.57 1.61
CA TRP A 19 6.12 -9.10 1.58
C TRP A 19 5.10 -8.42 2.51
N PHE A 20 4.20 -9.18 3.15
CA PHE A 20 3.27 -8.68 4.16
C PHE A 20 3.41 -9.50 5.45
N ASP A 21 3.62 -8.78 6.54
CA ASP A 21 3.57 -9.30 7.90
C ASP A 21 2.54 -8.49 8.67
N GLY A 22 1.52 -9.17 9.19
CA GLY A 22 0.45 -8.55 9.96
C GLY A 22 0.89 -8.07 11.34
N ASN A 23 2.09 -8.44 11.81
CA ASN A 23 2.72 -7.96 13.04
C ASN A 23 3.71 -6.80 12.83
N ALA A 24 3.96 -6.43 11.58
CA ALA A 24 4.89 -5.35 11.27
C ALA A 24 4.19 -3.99 11.33
N ASP A 25 4.81 -3.03 12.01
CA ASP A 25 4.33 -1.65 12.00
C ASP A 25 4.67 -0.92 10.69
N SER A 26 5.56 -1.46 9.86
CA SER A 26 6.11 -0.79 8.68
C SER A 26 5.17 -0.79 7.47
N PHE A 27 5.19 0.30 6.69
CA PHE A 27 4.52 0.40 5.40
C PHE A 27 5.42 0.85 4.30
N TYR A 28 5.31 0.17 3.17
CA TYR A 28 5.96 0.55 1.95
C TYR A 28 4.97 0.99 0.88
N GLY A 29 3.72 0.54 0.93
CA GLY A 29 2.66 0.96 0.02
C GLY A 29 1.53 -0.06 -0.06
N ILE A 30 0.54 0.24 -0.90
CA ILE A 30 -0.50 -0.72 -1.26
C ILE A 30 -0.06 -1.45 -2.52
N ARG A 31 0.07 -2.77 -2.43
CA ARG A 31 0.44 -3.65 -3.53
C ARG A 31 -0.81 -4.10 -4.28
N CYS A 32 -0.83 -3.88 -5.58
CA CYS A 32 -1.68 -4.66 -6.49
C CYS A 32 -0.95 -5.97 -6.73
N THR A 33 -1.55 -7.11 -6.38
CA THR A 33 -0.88 -8.41 -6.38
C THR A 33 -1.74 -9.49 -7.03
N HIS A 34 -1.06 -10.46 -7.61
CA HIS A 34 -1.63 -11.70 -8.13
C HIS A 34 -1.00 -12.94 -7.49
N GLN A 35 -0.23 -12.76 -6.41
CA GLN A 35 0.46 -13.85 -5.73
C GLN A 35 -0.54 -14.84 -5.13
N PRO A 36 -0.54 -16.12 -5.57
CA PRO A 36 -1.42 -17.13 -5.00
C PRO A 36 -0.80 -17.80 -3.76
N SER A 37 0.53 -17.83 -3.68
CA SER A 37 1.29 -18.35 -2.54
C SER A 37 2.72 -17.80 -2.55
N PRO A 38 3.43 -17.78 -1.42
CA PRO A 38 4.80 -17.30 -1.40
C PRO A 38 5.77 -18.18 -2.23
N TRP A 39 5.42 -19.44 -2.47
CA TRP A 39 6.24 -20.38 -3.24
C TRP A 39 6.14 -20.19 -4.75
N ILE A 40 4.97 -19.74 -5.23
CA ILE A 40 4.76 -19.38 -6.63
C ILE A 40 5.27 -17.97 -6.92
N GLY A 41 5.19 -17.09 -5.92
CA GLY A 41 5.55 -15.69 -6.08
C GLY A 41 4.47 -14.89 -6.81
N ASP A 42 4.82 -13.65 -7.13
CA ASP A 42 3.90 -12.66 -7.67
C ASP A 42 4.27 -12.27 -9.10
N TYR A 43 3.29 -11.83 -9.88
CA TYR A 43 3.46 -11.36 -11.25
C TYR A 43 2.58 -10.14 -11.51
N ALA A 44 2.95 -9.31 -12.49
CA ALA A 44 2.22 -8.09 -12.87
C ALA A 44 1.79 -7.22 -11.66
N TRP A 45 2.65 -7.15 -10.63
CA TRP A 45 2.42 -6.41 -9.40
C TRP A 45 3.08 -5.05 -9.45
N PHE A 46 2.48 -4.10 -8.74
CA PHE A 46 3.03 -2.76 -8.55
C PHE A 46 2.62 -2.22 -7.19
N LEU A 47 3.30 -1.17 -6.72
CA LEU A 47 3.01 -0.51 -5.45
C LEU A 47 2.49 0.91 -5.68
N LEU A 48 1.39 1.25 -5.02
CA LEU A 48 0.90 2.62 -4.88
C LEU A 48 1.40 3.21 -3.56
N ARG A 49 2.10 4.34 -3.65
CA ARG A 49 2.85 4.93 -2.53
C ARG A 49 2.54 6.44 -2.40
N PRO A 50 1.81 6.87 -1.36
CA PRO A 50 1.51 8.29 -1.15
C PRO A 50 2.63 8.99 -0.38
N TYR A 51 3.28 10.02 -0.94
CA TYR A 51 4.38 10.74 -0.30
C TYR A 51 4.05 12.19 0.05
N THR A 52 4.72 12.68 1.09
CA THR A 52 4.81 14.10 1.46
C THR A 52 6.20 14.62 1.06
N GLY A 53 6.40 14.87 -0.23
CA GLY A 53 7.68 15.27 -0.86
C GLY A 53 8.16 14.24 -1.89
N PHE A 54 9.35 14.47 -2.45
CA PHE A 54 9.97 13.53 -3.38
C PHE A 54 11.09 12.74 -2.69
N LYS A 55 10.76 11.52 -2.26
CA LYS A 55 11.75 10.53 -1.80
C LYS A 55 11.39 9.18 -2.39
N ALA A 56 11.72 9.01 -3.67
CA ALA A 56 11.59 7.71 -4.32
C ALA A 56 12.39 6.67 -3.50
N ASN A 57 11.75 5.57 -3.13
CA ASN A 57 12.34 4.42 -2.44
C ASN A 57 12.57 4.55 -0.92
N GLN A 58 11.80 5.35 -0.19
CA GLN A 58 11.85 5.34 1.29
C GLN A 58 10.62 4.72 1.93
N TRP A 59 10.82 3.98 3.02
CA TRP A 59 9.77 3.55 3.95
C TRP A 59 8.79 4.70 4.25
N MET A 60 7.50 4.39 4.23
CA MET A 60 6.43 5.39 4.25
C MET A 60 6.04 5.85 5.66
N GLY A 61 6.33 5.01 6.66
CA GLY A 61 5.93 5.26 8.04
C GLY A 61 5.38 4.04 8.73
N PHE A 62 5.01 4.26 9.99
CA PHE A 62 4.29 3.29 10.82
C PHE A 62 2.82 3.29 10.42
N THR A 63 2.09 2.21 10.68
CA THR A 63 0.66 2.16 10.34
C THR A 63 -0.22 1.69 11.47
N SER A 64 -1.51 1.89 11.24
CA SER A 64 -2.59 1.34 12.02
C SER A 64 -3.18 0.02 11.48
N TYR A 65 -2.43 -0.89 10.83
CA TYR A 65 -3.03 -2.15 10.32
C TYR A 65 -3.74 -2.96 11.42
N HIS A 66 -3.24 -2.85 12.65
CA HIS A 66 -3.77 -3.49 13.84
C HIS A 66 -5.08 -2.87 14.36
N ALA A 67 -5.45 -1.69 13.87
CA ALA A 67 -6.69 -1.06 14.28
C ALA A 67 -7.89 -1.89 13.78
N GLU A 68 -8.87 -2.05 14.65
CA GLU A 68 -10.07 -2.81 14.33
C GLU A 68 -10.75 -2.25 13.08
N GLY A 69 -10.96 -3.10 12.08
CA GLY A 69 -11.60 -2.72 10.83
C GLY A 69 -10.71 -1.98 9.82
N ALA A 70 -9.41 -1.82 10.08
CA ALA A 70 -8.47 -1.23 9.13
C ALA A 70 -8.31 -2.07 7.85
N LEU A 71 -8.37 -3.40 7.97
CA LEU A 71 -8.27 -4.34 6.86
C LEU A 71 -9.53 -5.19 6.78
N LYS A 72 -10.36 -4.93 5.78
CA LYS A 72 -11.58 -5.68 5.44
C LYS A 72 -11.47 -6.17 3.99
N PRO A 73 -12.16 -7.26 3.60
CA PRO A 73 -12.14 -7.75 2.22
C PRO A 73 -12.55 -6.70 1.16
N TYR A 74 -13.30 -5.67 1.55
CA TYR A 74 -13.79 -4.60 0.68
C TYR A 74 -13.20 -3.21 0.99
N LEU A 75 -12.34 -3.09 1.99
CA LEU A 75 -11.79 -1.80 2.43
C LEU A 75 -10.43 -1.97 3.10
N ILE A 76 -9.45 -1.21 2.62
CA ILE A 76 -8.24 -0.87 3.36
C ILE A 76 -8.42 0.56 3.86
N ASP A 77 -8.21 0.80 5.15
CA ASP A 77 -8.30 2.12 5.78
C ASP A 77 -7.19 2.27 6.83
N LEU A 78 -6.15 3.02 6.47
CA LEU A 78 -4.91 3.09 7.23
C LEU A 78 -4.55 4.52 7.55
N THR A 79 -4.13 4.75 8.78
CA THR A 79 -3.48 6.00 9.18
C THR A 79 -1.99 5.75 9.34
N LEU A 80 -1.18 6.59 8.70
CA LEU A 80 0.27 6.48 8.70
C LEU A 80 0.89 7.46 9.72
N GLY A 81 1.70 6.94 10.63
CA GLY A 81 2.54 7.72 11.53
C GLY A 81 3.95 7.93 10.94
N PRO A 82 4.62 9.06 11.24
CA PRO A 82 4.20 10.13 12.14
C PRO A 82 3.38 11.24 11.45
N THR A 83 3.16 11.15 10.13
CA THR A 83 2.55 12.24 9.35
C THR A 83 1.07 12.45 9.68
N GLY A 84 0.35 11.41 10.11
CA GLY A 84 -1.10 11.43 10.29
C GLY A 84 -1.87 11.34 8.97
N MET A 85 -1.21 10.93 7.89
CA MET A 85 -1.84 10.75 6.58
C MET A 85 -2.75 9.53 6.58
N ARG A 86 -3.94 9.66 5.99
CA ARG A 86 -4.89 8.54 5.86
C ARG A 86 -4.95 8.01 4.43
N VAL A 87 -4.91 6.70 4.27
CA VAL A 87 -4.90 5.99 2.98
C VAL A 87 -6.06 5.00 2.98
N GLU A 88 -6.97 5.17 2.03
CA GLU A 88 -8.18 4.35 1.91
C GLU A 88 -8.26 3.74 0.50
N LEU A 89 -8.56 2.45 0.41
CA LEU A 89 -8.72 1.76 -0.87
C LEU A 89 -9.93 0.81 -0.85
N THR A 90 -10.77 0.91 -1.87
CA THR A 90 -11.88 -0.02 -2.12
C THR A 90 -11.71 -0.68 -3.49
N PRO A 91 -11.64 -2.02 -3.58
CA PRO A 91 -11.42 -2.73 -4.82
C PRO A 91 -12.70 -2.91 -5.65
N THR A 92 -12.51 -3.11 -6.95
CA THR A 92 -13.50 -3.60 -7.92
C THR A 92 -12.93 -4.85 -8.61
N MET A 93 -13.63 -5.40 -9.60
CA MET A 93 -13.14 -6.59 -10.31
C MET A 93 -11.78 -6.38 -10.99
N HIS A 94 -11.55 -5.22 -11.60
CA HIS A 94 -10.35 -4.95 -12.45
C HIS A 94 -9.56 -3.70 -12.00
N GLY A 95 -9.85 -3.16 -10.84
CA GLY A 95 -9.21 -1.93 -10.36
C GLY A 95 -9.59 -1.61 -8.93
N ALA A 96 -9.34 -0.38 -8.51
CA ALA A 96 -9.73 0.12 -7.20
C ALA A 96 -9.88 1.65 -7.20
N MET A 97 -10.59 2.17 -6.22
CA MET A 97 -10.56 3.59 -5.90
C MET A 97 -9.63 3.82 -4.71
N LEU A 98 -8.61 4.64 -4.89
CA LEU A 98 -7.67 5.06 -3.84
C LEU A 98 -8.00 6.50 -3.43
N ARG A 99 -8.18 6.73 -2.13
CA ARG A 99 -8.29 8.05 -1.52
C ARG A 99 -7.14 8.25 -0.55
N VAL A 100 -6.45 9.38 -0.68
CA VAL A 100 -5.37 9.77 0.24
C VAL A 100 -5.72 11.12 0.84
N THR A 101 -5.85 11.16 2.16
CA THR A 101 -6.07 12.37 2.92
C THR A 101 -4.73 12.81 3.52
N PHE A 102 -4.14 13.82 2.90
CA PHE A 102 -2.90 14.43 3.38
C PHE A 102 -3.18 15.36 4.56
N PRO A 103 -2.31 15.41 5.58
CA PRO A 103 -2.42 16.35 6.69
C PRO A 103 -2.39 17.81 6.21
N ALA A 104 -3.08 18.69 6.92
CA ALA A 104 -3.13 20.13 6.59
C ALA A 104 -1.74 20.79 6.60
N SER A 105 -0.80 20.26 7.40
CA SER A 105 0.59 20.72 7.46
C SER A 105 1.39 20.43 6.19
N VAL A 106 0.93 19.53 5.31
CA VAL A 106 1.62 19.17 4.08
C VAL A 106 1.11 20.05 2.94
N PRO A 107 1.96 20.88 2.33
CA PRO A 107 1.51 21.80 1.29
C PRO A 107 1.21 21.03 -0.02
N PRO A 108 0.26 21.51 -0.87
CA PRO A 108 -0.24 20.76 -2.02
C PRO A 108 0.83 20.25 -2.99
N GLU A 109 1.87 21.04 -3.26
CA GLU A 109 2.97 20.70 -4.16
C GLU A 109 3.81 19.51 -3.67
N SER A 110 3.81 19.27 -2.36
CA SER A 110 4.49 18.14 -1.72
C SER A 110 3.64 16.88 -1.70
N ARG A 111 2.35 16.94 -2.03
CA ARG A 111 1.46 15.76 -2.03
C ARG A 111 1.66 14.99 -3.32
N LYS A 112 2.17 13.76 -3.23
CA LYS A 112 2.42 12.90 -4.39
C LYS A 112 1.85 11.52 -4.16
N ILE A 113 1.41 10.86 -5.23
CA ILE A 113 1.13 9.43 -5.24
C ILE A 113 1.98 8.85 -6.36
N CYS A 114 2.90 7.97 -6.01
CA CYS A 114 3.81 7.35 -6.95
C CYS A 114 3.42 5.89 -7.15
N ALA A 115 3.43 5.43 -8.40
CA ALA A 115 3.41 4.02 -8.73
C ALA A 115 4.85 3.53 -8.85
N PHE A 116 5.21 2.54 -8.04
CA PHE A 116 6.48 1.83 -8.19
C PHE A 116 6.21 0.54 -8.98
N ILE A 117 6.93 0.40 -10.09
CA ILE A 117 6.86 -0.75 -10.98
C ILE A 117 8.18 -1.52 -10.83
N PRO A 118 8.14 -2.81 -10.44
CA PRO A 118 9.33 -3.63 -10.33
C PRO A 118 9.97 -3.86 -11.69
N GLU A 119 11.29 -3.90 -11.75
CA GLU A 119 12.01 -4.27 -12.96
C GLU A 119 11.78 -5.75 -13.31
N GLY A 120 11.63 -6.06 -14.60
CA GLY A 120 11.52 -7.44 -15.09
C GLY A 120 10.13 -8.09 -14.95
N GLN A 121 9.09 -7.27 -14.80
CA GLN A 121 7.67 -7.67 -14.85
C GLN A 121 7.18 -7.91 -16.27
#